data_AF-A0A953DAP0-F1
#
_entry.id   AF-A0A953DAP0-F1
#
_cell.length_a   1.000
_cell.length_b   1.000
_cell.length_c   1.000
_cell.angle_alpha   90.00
_cell.angle_beta   90.00
_cell.angle_gamma   90.00
#
_symmetry.space_group_name_H-M   'P 1'
#
loop_
_entity.id
_entity.type
_entity.pdbx_description
1 polymer ?
#
loop_
_entity_poly.entity_id
_entity_poly.type
_entity_poly.pdbx_seq_one_letter_code
_entity_poly.pdbx_strand_id
1 'polypeptide(L)'
;MKSAEVMRTKVVANIANGTLPDFWLNGSRILFPGWIKADPSSASEDVILPKFATGDALKLGSIESEEKQTEPPARYSEAGLVKELEKRGIGRPSTYASIIKTLDERGYVEKVSKALVPTDTGDVVSSFLEENFASYISDSFTAEMEDELDEIANGDRSYKKTLTDFYTPFIKEVKSKEKVAKATDLGAAPPDMKCPVCGSKMIVKLGRGGKFYSCARFPECTGARTLEGKELQGPKDTGELCPKCGKGNLVTREGKFGMFTACARFPKCKFVKKDEEQEKQNSTGVECPVCKKGFLTERRGRFGLFYSCSNYPDCKFAIKAKPTGEKCELCGSLMMEGTKTIPERCSDKNCPNHNPH
;
A
#
# COMPACT_ATOMS: atom_id res chain seq x y z
N MET A 1 20.66 20.81 -28.50
CA MET A 1 20.93 22.19 -28.02
C MET A 1 22.36 22.26 -27.49
N LYS A 2 23.00 23.43 -27.50
CA LYS A 2 24.33 23.59 -26.89
C LYS A 2 24.23 23.49 -25.35
N SER A 3 25.28 22.96 -24.71
CA SER A 3 25.40 22.94 -23.25
C SER A 3 25.35 24.34 -22.67
N ALA A 4 24.82 24.48 -21.45
CA ALA A 4 24.90 25.72 -20.70
C ALA A 4 26.32 25.90 -20.14
N GLU A 5 26.83 27.14 -20.14
CA GLU A 5 28.10 27.50 -19.52
C GLU A 5 27.84 28.27 -18.24
N VAL A 6 28.38 27.75 -17.13
CA VAL A 6 28.19 28.31 -15.78
C VAL A 6 29.56 28.57 -15.18
N MET A 7 29.75 29.77 -14.63
CA MET A 7 30.92 30.08 -13.82
C MET A 7 30.57 29.87 -12.35
N ARG A 8 31.35 29.04 -11.67
CA ARG A 8 31.25 28.82 -10.22
C ARG A 8 32.37 29.58 -9.52
N THR A 9 32.04 30.24 -8.43
CA THR A 9 32.98 31.02 -7.62
C THR A 9 32.86 30.57 -6.18
N LYS A 10 33.98 30.18 -5.58
CA LYS A 10 34.09 29.92 -4.14
C LYS A 10 34.86 31.07 -3.51
N VAL A 11 34.26 31.73 -2.54
CA VAL A 11 34.91 32.80 -1.76
C VAL A 11 35.17 32.26 -0.36
N VAL A 12 36.39 32.49 0.14
CA VAL A 12 36.81 32.13 1.49
C VAL A 12 37.14 33.45 2.21
N ALA A 13 36.51 33.67 3.36
CA ALA A 13 36.64 34.87 4.16
C ALA A 13 37.37 34.51 5.47
N ASN A 14 38.54 35.13 5.65
CA ASN A 14 39.42 34.90 6.79
C ASN A 14 39.32 36.08 7.77
N ILE A 15 39.49 35.80 9.06
CA ILE A 15 39.51 36.82 10.11
C ILE A 15 40.96 37.08 10.52
N ALA A 16 41.42 38.33 10.43
CA ALA A 16 42.84 38.68 10.62
C ALA A 16 43.40 38.37 12.01
N ASN A 17 42.56 38.30 13.06
CA ASN A 17 42.97 38.14 14.47
C ASN A 17 42.04 37.20 15.28
N GLY A 18 41.58 36.09 14.71
CA GLY A 18 40.51 35.27 15.30
C GLY A 18 40.83 33.80 15.56
N THR A 19 40.25 33.25 16.63
CA THR A 19 40.13 31.82 16.97
C THR A 19 39.00 31.10 16.20
N LEU A 20 38.32 31.78 15.27
CA LEU A 20 37.18 31.27 14.51
C LEU A 20 37.64 30.63 13.18
N PRO A 21 36.96 29.58 12.70
CA PRO A 21 37.28 28.94 11.43
C PRO A 21 36.94 29.85 10.23
N ASP A 22 37.57 29.56 9.09
CA ASP A 22 37.32 30.26 7.84
C ASP A 22 35.87 30.06 7.38
N PHE A 23 35.22 31.16 7.00
CA PHE A 23 33.88 31.12 6.40
C PHE A 23 34.02 30.96 4.89
N TRP A 24 33.16 30.15 4.29
CA TRP A 24 33.15 29.97 2.85
C TRP A 24 31.73 30.08 2.30
N LEU A 25 31.64 30.55 1.07
CA LEU A 25 30.39 30.65 0.33
C LEU A 25 30.63 30.29 -1.13
N ASN A 26 29.65 29.62 -1.73
CA ASN A 26 29.67 29.22 -3.13
C ASN A 26 28.63 30.03 -3.89
N GLY A 27 29.00 30.49 -5.08
CA GLY A 27 28.11 31.15 -6.02
C GLY A 27 28.24 30.59 -7.41
N SER A 28 27.19 30.77 -8.19
CA SER A 28 27.13 30.38 -9.59
C SER A 28 26.50 31.51 -10.41
N ARG A 29 26.99 31.67 -11.64
CA ARG A 29 26.38 32.55 -12.64
C ARG A 29 26.39 31.89 -14.01
N ILE A 30 25.28 31.98 -14.71
CA ILE A 30 25.14 31.50 -16.08
C ILE A 30 25.81 32.50 -17.03
N LEU A 31 26.84 32.05 -17.75
CA LEU A 31 27.48 32.84 -18.83
C LEU A 31 26.74 32.64 -20.14
N PHE A 32 26.32 31.41 -20.41
CA PHE A 32 25.59 31.03 -21.61
C PHE A 32 24.47 30.05 -21.24
N PRO A 33 23.19 30.39 -21.47
CA PRO A 33 22.09 29.56 -20.99
C PRO A 33 21.88 28.26 -21.78
N GLY A 34 22.34 28.15 -23.03
CA GLY A 34 22.24 26.90 -23.79
C GLY A 34 20.84 26.26 -23.79
N TRP A 35 20.76 24.99 -23.39
CA TRP A 35 19.51 24.22 -23.27
C TRP A 35 18.55 24.74 -22.19
N ILE A 36 19.04 25.49 -21.19
CA ILE A 36 18.20 26.07 -20.11
C ILE A 36 17.16 27.05 -20.69
N LYS A 37 17.40 27.63 -21.87
CA LYS A 37 16.37 28.44 -22.57
C LYS A 37 15.09 27.66 -22.89
N ALA A 38 15.19 26.34 -23.07
CA ALA A 38 14.06 25.49 -23.40
C ALA A 38 13.44 24.81 -22.18
N ASP A 39 14.19 24.64 -21.10
CA ASP A 39 13.70 24.15 -19.81
C ASP A 39 14.26 25.01 -18.66
N PRO A 40 13.63 26.17 -18.38
CA PRO A 40 14.04 27.04 -17.30
C PRO A 40 13.82 26.44 -15.90
N SER A 41 12.90 25.48 -15.75
CA SER A 41 12.60 24.83 -14.46
C SER A 41 13.71 23.93 -13.95
N SER A 42 14.56 23.43 -14.84
CA SER A 42 15.73 22.63 -14.49
C SER A 42 16.98 23.48 -14.20
N ALA A 43 16.87 24.81 -14.21
CA ALA A 43 17.96 25.69 -13.77
C ALA A 43 18.20 25.51 -12.27
N SER A 44 19.47 25.41 -11.85
CA SER A 44 19.82 25.42 -10.43
C SER A 44 19.43 26.74 -9.79
N GLU A 45 19.00 26.70 -8.51
CA GLU A 45 18.89 27.90 -7.67
C GLU A 45 20.29 28.48 -7.48
N ASP A 46 20.69 29.38 -8.37
CA ASP A 46 22.02 29.97 -8.36
C ASP A 46 22.07 31.15 -7.39
N VAL A 47 23.04 31.10 -6.46
CA VAL A 47 23.36 32.26 -5.62
C VAL A 47 24.31 33.16 -6.41
N ILE A 48 23.79 34.30 -6.87
CA ILE A 48 24.58 35.32 -7.57
C ILE A 48 25.39 36.10 -6.55
N LEU A 49 26.72 35.99 -6.65
CA LEU A 49 27.62 36.74 -5.78
C LEU A 49 27.94 38.13 -6.33
N PRO A 50 28.11 39.15 -5.46
CA PRO A 50 28.68 40.40 -5.86
C PRO A 50 30.13 40.23 -6.35
N LYS A 51 30.65 41.24 -7.06
CA LYS A 51 32.06 41.25 -7.48
C LYS A 51 32.93 41.49 -6.24
N PHE A 52 33.92 40.63 -6.03
CA PHE A 52 34.94 40.75 -4.99
C PHE A 52 36.34 40.65 -5.61
N ALA A 53 37.30 41.36 -5.03
CA ALA A 53 38.72 41.17 -5.26
C ALA A 53 39.39 40.49 -4.06
N THR A 54 40.51 39.82 -4.30
CA THR A 54 41.33 39.24 -3.22
C THR A 54 41.86 40.35 -2.32
N GLY A 55 41.49 40.31 -1.04
CA GLY A 55 41.90 41.30 -0.03
C GLY A 55 40.84 42.36 0.30
N ASP A 56 39.65 42.31 -0.32
CA ASP A 56 38.55 43.21 0.03
C ASP A 56 38.12 43.03 1.50
N ALA A 57 38.01 44.15 2.22
CA ALA A 57 37.56 44.15 3.62
C ALA A 57 36.04 43.93 3.69
N LEU A 58 35.62 42.83 4.32
CA LEU A 58 34.21 42.51 4.55
C LEU A 58 33.76 43.01 5.93
N LYS A 59 32.60 43.67 5.98
CA LYS A 59 31.95 44.05 7.25
C LYS A 59 31.01 42.94 7.70
N LEU A 60 31.14 42.51 8.95
CA LEU A 60 30.20 41.56 9.56
C LEU A 60 28.83 42.22 9.70
N GLY A 61 27.80 41.60 9.12
CA GLY A 61 26.41 42.03 9.27
C GLY A 61 25.77 41.42 10.52
N SER A 62 25.56 40.10 10.50
CA SER A 62 25.05 39.30 11.60
C SER A 62 25.77 37.96 11.66
N ILE A 63 25.72 37.31 12.83
CA ILE A 63 26.16 35.93 13.01
C ILE A 63 25.02 35.16 13.68
N GLU A 64 24.61 34.07 13.05
CA GLU A 64 23.52 33.21 13.52
C GLU A 64 24.05 31.78 13.63
N SER A 65 23.63 31.09 14.68
CA SER A 65 23.96 29.68 14.91
C SER A 65 22.68 28.87 14.76
N GLU A 66 22.62 28.05 13.71
CA GLU A 66 21.53 27.11 13.49
C GLU A 66 21.97 25.71 13.95
N GLU A 67 21.24 25.14 14.90
CA GLU A 67 21.37 23.73 15.22
C GLU A 67 20.70 22.88 14.12
N LYS A 68 21.41 21.87 13.61
CA LYS A 68 20.90 20.94 12.59
C LYS A 68 21.02 19.51 13.09
N GLN A 69 20.07 18.68 12.70
CA GLN A 69 20.08 17.25 12.97
C GLN A 69 20.35 16.48 11.68
N THR A 70 21.04 15.36 11.78
CA THR A 70 21.20 14.44 10.65
C THR A 70 19.88 13.77 10.35
N GLU A 71 19.43 13.85 9.11
CA GLU A 71 18.24 13.14 8.65
C GLU A 71 18.60 11.72 8.20
N PRO A 72 17.72 10.73 8.44
CA PRO A 72 17.90 9.40 7.88
C PRO A 72 17.77 9.42 6.36
N PRO A 73 18.28 8.39 5.65
CA PRO A 73 18.08 8.25 4.22
C PRO A 73 16.60 8.36 3.83
N ALA A 74 16.32 9.14 2.80
CA ALA A 74 14.96 9.31 2.30
C ALA A 74 14.42 7.97 1.80
N ARG A 75 13.15 7.69 2.11
CA ARG A 75 12.45 6.53 1.55
C ARG A 75 12.30 6.67 0.03
N TYR A 76 12.23 5.54 -0.65
CA TYR A 76 11.97 5.52 -2.08
C TYR A 76 10.56 6.03 -2.40
N SER A 77 10.46 6.88 -3.41
CA SER A 77 9.22 7.06 -4.17
C SER A 77 9.11 5.98 -5.23
N GLU A 78 7.97 5.88 -5.93
CA GLU A 78 7.84 4.97 -7.07
C GLU A 78 8.93 5.24 -8.12
N ALA A 79 9.10 6.50 -8.53
CA ALA A 79 10.14 6.88 -9.48
C ALA A 79 11.56 6.64 -8.94
N GLY A 80 11.78 6.88 -7.64
CA GLY A 80 13.07 6.62 -6.99
C GLY A 80 13.40 5.13 -6.99
N LEU A 81 12.42 4.27 -6.71
CA LEU A 81 12.60 2.82 -6.76
C LEU A 81 12.84 2.32 -8.18
N VAL A 82 12.09 2.82 -9.18
CA VAL A 82 12.32 2.48 -10.59
C VAL A 82 13.76 2.84 -11.01
N LYS A 83 14.22 4.03 -10.64
CA LYS A 83 15.58 4.47 -10.94
C LYS A 83 16.64 3.56 -10.30
N GLU A 84 16.40 3.07 -9.08
CA GLU A 84 17.32 2.15 -8.41
C GLU A 84 17.28 0.74 -9.01
N LEU A 85 16.09 0.25 -9.41
CA LEU A 85 15.93 -1.02 -10.12
C LEU A 85 16.66 -1.00 -11.47
N GLU A 86 16.48 0.07 -12.26
CA GLU A 86 17.16 0.29 -13.53
C GLU A 86 18.69 0.34 -13.36
N LYS A 87 19.17 1.08 -12.35
CA LYS A 87 20.60 1.14 -12.03
C LYS A 87 21.19 -0.23 -11.67
N ARG A 88 20.40 -1.13 -11.08
CA ARG A 88 20.81 -2.49 -10.72
C ARG A 88 20.54 -3.52 -11.83
N GLY A 89 19.98 -3.13 -12.97
CA GLY A 89 19.62 -4.04 -14.06
C GLY A 89 18.40 -4.93 -13.77
N ILE A 90 17.65 -4.64 -12.72
CA ILE A 90 16.51 -5.46 -12.28
C ILE A 90 15.24 -4.97 -12.97
N GLY A 91 14.59 -5.85 -13.73
CA GLY A 91 13.39 -5.53 -14.50
C GLY A 91 13.67 -4.74 -15.78
N ARG A 92 12.59 -4.35 -16.47
CA ARG A 92 12.59 -3.69 -17.79
C ARG A 92 11.50 -2.61 -17.83
N PRO A 93 11.50 -1.69 -18.82
CA PRO A 93 10.46 -0.67 -18.96
C PRO A 93 9.03 -1.23 -18.97
N SER A 94 8.85 -2.48 -19.42
CA SER A 94 7.58 -3.21 -19.41
C SER A 94 7.15 -3.74 -18.04
N THR A 95 8.08 -3.88 -17.08
CA THR A 95 7.83 -4.52 -15.78
C THR A 95 7.86 -3.56 -14.59
N TYR A 96 8.48 -2.38 -14.69
CA TYR A 96 8.58 -1.46 -13.55
C TYR A 96 7.23 -1.13 -12.89
N ALA A 97 6.23 -0.76 -13.69
CA ALA A 97 4.90 -0.43 -13.17
C ALA A 97 4.20 -1.65 -12.56
N SER A 98 4.40 -2.85 -13.14
CA SER A 98 3.77 -4.08 -12.64
C SER A 98 4.42 -4.59 -11.37
N ILE A 99 5.74 -4.41 -11.20
CA ILE A 99 6.48 -4.73 -9.97
C ILE A 99 5.90 -3.90 -8.81
N ILE A 100 5.87 -2.57 -8.94
CA ILE A 100 5.38 -1.67 -7.89
C ILE A 100 3.92 -1.97 -7.55
N LYS A 101 3.08 -2.17 -8.58
CA LYS A 101 1.68 -2.53 -8.39
C LYS A 101 1.53 -3.86 -7.64
N THR A 102 2.35 -4.85 -7.94
CA THR A 102 2.28 -6.17 -7.29
C THR A 102 2.69 -6.09 -5.82
N LEU A 103 3.72 -5.30 -5.50
CA LEU A 103 4.15 -5.07 -4.11
C LEU A 103 3.04 -4.44 -3.27
N ASP A 104 2.35 -3.45 -3.83
CA ASP A 104 1.21 -2.75 -3.21
C ASP A 104 -0.02 -3.67 -3.08
N GLU A 105 -0.42 -4.36 -4.16
CA GLU A 105 -1.60 -5.24 -4.16
C GLU A 105 -1.45 -6.45 -3.21
N ARG A 106 -0.22 -6.95 -3.03
CA ARG A 106 0.07 -8.03 -2.08
C ARG A 106 0.28 -7.52 -0.65
N GLY A 107 0.33 -6.20 -0.45
CA GLY A 107 0.49 -5.58 0.86
C GLY A 107 1.88 -5.80 1.46
N TYR A 108 2.92 -5.95 0.64
CA TYR A 108 4.32 -5.96 1.10
C TYR A 108 4.84 -4.55 1.35
N VAL A 109 4.26 -3.58 0.65
CA VAL A 109 4.60 -2.17 0.77
C VAL A 109 3.29 -1.39 0.81
N GLU A 110 3.27 -0.27 1.54
CA GLU A 110 2.20 0.71 1.54
C GLU A 110 2.71 2.08 1.06
N LYS A 111 1.78 2.88 0.52
CA LYS A 111 2.09 4.22 0.00
C LYS A 111 1.65 5.28 1.01
N VAL A 112 2.62 5.97 1.60
CA VAL A 112 2.39 7.07 2.54
C VAL A 112 2.98 8.35 1.97
N SER A 113 2.14 9.29 1.57
CA SER A 113 2.57 10.62 1.08
C SER A 113 3.66 10.56 0.00
N LYS A 114 3.50 9.65 -0.98
CA LYS A 114 4.43 9.33 -2.09
C LYS A 114 5.67 8.48 -1.73
N ALA A 115 5.90 8.17 -0.46
CA ALA A 115 6.93 7.23 -0.04
C ALA A 115 6.39 5.80 0.00
N LEU A 116 7.23 4.85 -0.40
CA LEU A 116 7.02 3.42 -0.25
C LEU A 116 7.54 3.00 1.13
N VAL A 117 6.65 2.46 1.95
CA VAL A 117 6.96 1.98 3.30
C VAL A 117 6.77 0.47 3.34
N PRO A 118 7.77 -0.32 3.73
CA PRO A 118 7.60 -1.77 3.86
C PRO A 118 6.60 -2.07 4.97
N THR A 119 5.74 -3.07 4.75
CA THR A 119 4.84 -3.56 5.78
C THR A 119 5.51 -4.66 6.59
N ASP A 120 4.97 -4.95 7.77
CA ASP A 120 5.38 -6.10 8.57
C ASP A 120 5.38 -7.42 7.78
N THR A 121 4.43 -7.59 6.86
CA THR A 121 4.37 -8.78 6.00
C THR A 121 5.51 -8.77 4.99
N GLY A 122 5.79 -7.60 4.39
CA GLY A 122 6.90 -7.42 3.46
C GLY A 122 8.24 -7.77 4.10
N ASP A 123 8.51 -7.21 5.28
CA ASP A 123 9.75 -7.48 6.03
C ASP A 123 9.93 -8.96 6.33
N VAL A 124 8.89 -9.62 6.85
CA VAL A 124 8.97 -11.04 7.22
C VAL A 124 9.23 -11.92 6.00
N VAL A 125 8.57 -11.62 4.88
CA VAL A 125 8.77 -12.37 3.65
C VAL A 125 10.18 -12.11 3.09
N SER A 126 10.66 -10.86 3.12
CA SER A 126 12.02 -10.53 2.69
C SER A 126 13.06 -11.29 3.51
N SER A 127 12.99 -11.19 4.84
CA SER A 127 13.93 -11.89 5.74
C SER A 127 13.87 -13.40 5.56
N PHE A 128 12.67 -13.98 5.39
CA PHE A 128 12.55 -15.41 5.12
C PHE A 128 13.24 -15.81 3.82
N LEU A 129 13.06 -15.03 2.75
CA LEU A 129 13.70 -15.28 1.46
C LEU A 129 15.21 -15.04 1.51
N GLU A 130 15.70 -14.10 2.30
CA GLU A 130 17.14 -13.88 2.51
C GLU A 130 17.78 -15.06 3.24
N GLU A 131 17.16 -15.58 4.29
CA GLU A 131 17.69 -16.72 5.03
C GLU A 131 17.64 -18.03 4.23
N ASN A 132 16.62 -18.17 3.36
CA ASN A 132 16.30 -19.43 2.71
C ASN A 132 16.55 -19.45 1.20
N PHE A 133 16.73 -18.33 0.51
CA PHE A 133 16.83 -18.29 -0.94
C PHE A 133 17.73 -17.14 -1.42
N ALA A 134 18.72 -16.72 -0.61
CA ALA A 134 19.59 -15.56 -0.88
C ALA A 134 20.17 -15.52 -2.30
N SER A 135 20.59 -16.67 -2.84
CA SER A 135 21.13 -16.77 -4.19
C SER A 135 20.13 -16.30 -5.25
N TYR A 136 18.87 -16.73 -5.13
CA TYR A 136 17.80 -16.46 -6.09
C TYR A 136 17.18 -15.07 -5.98
N ILE A 137 17.34 -14.39 -4.84
CA ILE A 137 16.81 -13.04 -4.63
C ILE A 137 17.90 -11.96 -4.65
N SER A 138 19.14 -12.34 -4.95
CA SER A 138 20.23 -11.39 -5.08
C SER A 138 20.03 -10.49 -6.30
N ASP A 139 20.51 -9.25 -6.19
CA ASP A 139 20.41 -8.26 -7.26
C ASP A 139 21.09 -8.78 -8.54
N SER A 140 22.30 -9.33 -8.38
CA SER A 140 23.10 -9.86 -9.48
C SER A 140 22.40 -11.01 -10.19
N PHE A 141 21.85 -11.98 -9.46
CA PHE A 141 21.12 -13.10 -10.06
C PHE A 141 19.88 -12.63 -10.82
N THR A 142 19.16 -11.66 -10.25
CA THR A 142 17.93 -11.13 -10.85
C THR A 142 18.24 -10.35 -12.13
N ALA A 143 19.30 -9.54 -12.11
CA ALA A 143 19.76 -8.80 -13.29
C ALA A 143 20.25 -9.73 -14.39
N GLU A 144 21.09 -10.72 -14.04
CA GLU A 144 21.57 -11.74 -14.97
C GLU A 144 20.40 -12.47 -15.64
N MET A 145 19.40 -12.91 -14.88
CA MET A 145 18.21 -13.58 -15.43
C MET A 145 17.49 -12.73 -16.49
N GLU A 146 17.39 -11.41 -16.29
CA GLU A 146 16.78 -10.52 -17.29
C GLU A 146 17.64 -10.44 -18.57
N ASP A 147 18.97 -10.43 -18.42
CA ASP A 147 19.89 -10.45 -19.57
C ASP A 147 19.79 -11.79 -20.34
N GLU A 148 19.65 -12.92 -19.63
CA GLU A 148 19.43 -14.23 -20.27
C GLU A 148 18.13 -14.27 -21.07
N LEU A 149 17.08 -13.58 -20.61
CA LEU A 149 15.82 -13.45 -21.33
C LEU A 149 15.95 -12.57 -22.58
N ASP A 150 16.77 -11.51 -22.51
CA ASP A 150 17.07 -10.67 -23.67
C ASP A 150 17.91 -11.45 -24.72
N GLU A 151 18.89 -12.26 -24.29
CA GLU A 151 19.64 -13.17 -25.17
C GLU A 151 18.71 -14.17 -25.89
N ILE A 152 17.70 -14.68 -25.19
CA ILE A 152 16.68 -15.54 -25.81
C ILE A 152 15.88 -14.77 -26.86
N ALA A 153 15.49 -13.53 -26.56
CA ALA A 153 14.73 -12.69 -27.49
C ALA A 153 15.54 -12.34 -28.75
N ASN A 154 16.86 -12.18 -28.62
CA ASN A 154 17.77 -11.94 -29.74
C ASN A 154 18.15 -13.21 -30.52
N GLY A 155 17.88 -14.40 -29.96
CA GLY A 155 18.20 -15.69 -30.57
C GLY A 155 19.59 -16.23 -30.23
N ASP A 156 20.29 -15.60 -29.29
CA ASP A 156 21.64 -15.98 -28.85
C ASP A 156 21.62 -17.12 -27.82
N ARG A 157 20.46 -17.36 -27.19
CA ARG A 157 20.29 -18.39 -26.15
C ARG A 157 19.01 -19.21 -26.35
N SER A 158 19.05 -20.47 -25.91
CA SER A 158 17.90 -21.40 -26.01
C SER A 158 17.01 -21.35 -24.76
N TYR A 159 15.76 -20.90 -24.94
CA TYR A 159 14.73 -20.83 -23.89
C TYR A 159 14.60 -22.09 -23.04
N LYS A 160 14.52 -23.27 -23.69
CA LYS A 160 14.28 -24.54 -22.99
C LYS A 160 15.46 -24.91 -22.07
N LYS A 161 16.68 -24.61 -22.52
CA LYS A 161 17.89 -24.86 -21.74
C LYS A 161 17.92 -23.95 -20.51
N THR A 162 17.75 -22.64 -20.70
CA THR A 162 17.71 -21.64 -19.62
C THR A 162 16.70 -22.01 -18.52
N LEU A 163 15.46 -22.35 -18.91
CA LEU A 163 14.45 -22.76 -17.94
C LEU A 163 14.81 -24.04 -17.19
N THR A 164 15.44 -25.00 -17.86
CA THR A 164 15.82 -26.27 -17.24
C THR A 164 16.96 -26.05 -16.23
N ASP A 165 17.92 -25.21 -16.60
CA ASP A 165 19.09 -24.86 -15.79
C ASP A 165 18.67 -24.07 -14.53
N PHE A 166 17.66 -23.21 -14.64
CA PHE A 166 17.06 -22.52 -13.50
C PHE A 166 16.20 -23.45 -12.61
N TYR A 167 15.22 -24.14 -13.22
CA TYR A 167 14.15 -24.79 -12.47
C TYR A 167 14.62 -26.04 -11.72
N THR A 168 15.54 -26.80 -12.31
CA THR A 168 16.03 -28.07 -11.73
C THR A 168 16.72 -27.90 -10.36
N PRO A 169 17.66 -26.95 -10.17
CA PRO A 169 18.21 -26.67 -8.84
C PRO A 169 17.18 -25.98 -7.94
N PHE A 170 16.41 -25.02 -8.46
CA PHE A 170 15.45 -24.25 -7.66
C PHE A 170 14.41 -25.15 -6.97
N ILE A 171 13.79 -26.09 -7.70
CA ILE A 171 12.79 -26.98 -7.12
C ILE A 171 13.37 -27.94 -6.08
N LYS A 172 14.66 -28.31 -6.21
CA LYS A 172 15.34 -29.14 -5.20
C LYS A 172 15.53 -28.36 -3.91
N GLU A 173 15.88 -27.08 -4.02
CA GLU A 173 16.06 -26.20 -2.85
C GLU A 173 14.73 -25.84 -2.18
N VAL A 174 13.66 -25.61 -2.97
CA VAL A 174 12.32 -25.42 -2.42
C VAL A 174 11.87 -26.67 -1.63
N LYS A 175 12.08 -27.87 -2.19
CA LYS A 175 11.74 -29.13 -1.53
C LYS A 175 12.55 -29.40 -0.27
N SER A 176 13.82 -29.01 -0.22
CA SER A 176 14.63 -29.16 0.99
C SER A 176 14.11 -28.27 2.14
N LYS A 177 13.45 -27.16 1.80
CA LYS A 177 12.93 -26.16 2.73
C LYS A 177 11.43 -26.27 3.02
N GLU A 178 10.72 -27.25 2.45
CA GLU A 178 9.28 -27.51 2.73
C GLU A 178 8.99 -27.81 4.20
N LYS A 179 9.97 -28.34 4.94
CA LYS A 179 9.84 -28.67 6.36
C LYS A 179 10.17 -27.51 7.30
N VAL A 180 10.64 -26.38 6.77
CA VAL A 180 10.92 -25.19 7.57
C VAL A 180 9.60 -24.68 8.14
N ALA A 181 9.59 -24.38 9.44
CA ALA A 181 8.42 -23.86 10.11
C ALA A 181 7.94 -22.58 9.41
N LYS A 182 6.61 -22.40 9.31
CA LYS A 182 6.04 -21.20 8.70
C LYS A 182 6.62 -19.97 9.40
N ALA A 183 7.07 -18.98 8.62
CA ALA A 183 7.57 -17.68 9.09
C ALA A 183 6.51 -16.82 9.84
N THR A 184 5.40 -17.44 10.28
CA THR A 184 4.40 -16.81 11.14
C THR A 184 4.91 -16.61 12.56
N ASP A 185 5.87 -17.42 13.02
CA ASP A 185 6.49 -17.29 14.35
C ASP A 185 7.84 -16.60 14.22
N LEU A 186 7.90 -15.34 14.65
CA LEU A 186 9.03 -14.43 14.47
C LEU A 186 9.93 -14.36 15.73
N GLY A 187 9.91 -15.44 16.52
CA GLY A 187 10.72 -15.58 17.73
C GLY A 187 10.02 -15.12 19.02
N ALA A 188 10.83 -15.01 20.09
CA ALA A 188 10.36 -14.68 21.42
C ALA A 188 10.06 -13.18 21.56
N ALA A 189 8.98 -12.85 22.27
CA ALA A 189 8.70 -11.47 22.66
C ALA A 189 9.70 -10.99 23.75
N PRO A 190 9.89 -9.67 23.90
CA PRO A 190 10.65 -9.12 25.02
C PRO A 190 10.15 -9.66 26.37
N PRO A 191 11.05 -9.91 27.35
CA PRO A 191 10.69 -10.51 28.64
C PRO A 191 9.68 -9.70 29.44
N ASP A 192 9.55 -8.40 29.14
CA ASP A 192 8.64 -7.46 29.80
C ASP A 192 7.19 -7.61 29.31
N MET A 193 6.97 -8.24 28.15
CA MET A 193 5.65 -8.46 27.55
C MET A 193 5.08 -9.83 27.96
N LYS A 194 4.42 -9.86 29.12
CA LYS A 194 3.68 -11.03 29.62
C LYS A 194 2.25 -11.08 29.08
N CYS A 195 1.74 -12.29 28.93
CA CYS A 195 0.37 -12.53 28.49
C CYS A 195 -0.65 -11.91 29.48
N PRO A 196 -1.66 -11.15 29.01
CA PRO A 196 -2.65 -10.53 29.89
C PRO A 196 -3.62 -11.52 30.53
N VAL A 197 -3.78 -12.72 29.94
CA VAL A 197 -4.74 -13.73 30.42
C VAL A 197 -4.10 -14.71 31.41
N CYS A 198 -2.85 -15.11 31.17
CA CYS A 198 -2.19 -16.17 31.96
C CYS A 198 -0.81 -15.82 32.51
N GLY A 199 -0.28 -14.63 32.21
CA GLY A 199 1.02 -14.17 32.72
C GLY A 199 2.25 -14.87 32.14
N SER A 200 2.10 -15.82 31.20
CA SER A 200 3.24 -16.53 30.59
C SER A 200 3.96 -15.69 29.54
N LYS A 201 5.13 -16.16 29.09
CA LYS A 201 5.90 -15.57 27.98
C LYS A 201 5.07 -15.51 26.69
N MET A 202 5.37 -14.54 25.84
CA MET A 202 4.74 -14.34 24.54
C MET A 202 5.74 -14.58 23.40
N ILE A 203 5.22 -14.81 22.21
CA ILE A 203 5.95 -14.97 20.95
C ILE A 203 5.44 -13.93 19.95
N VAL A 204 6.31 -13.45 19.08
CA VAL A 204 5.92 -12.53 18.00
C VAL A 204 5.31 -13.36 16.89
N LYS A 205 4.08 -13.01 16.50
CA LYS A 205 3.39 -13.64 15.38
C LYS A 205 3.01 -12.63 14.32
N LEU A 206 3.04 -13.06 13.05
CA LEU A 206 2.48 -12.29 11.95
C LEU A 206 0.99 -12.59 11.80
N GLY A 207 0.16 -11.57 12.00
CA GLY A 207 -1.28 -11.62 11.84
C GLY A 207 -1.76 -10.80 10.63
N ARG A 208 -3.08 -10.76 10.42
CA ARG A 208 -3.69 -9.96 9.33
C ARG A 208 -3.46 -8.45 9.49
N GLY A 209 -3.30 -7.98 10.73
CA GLY A 209 -3.04 -6.58 11.06
C GLY A 209 -1.57 -6.25 11.28
N GLY A 210 -0.63 -7.12 10.87
CA GLY A 210 0.80 -6.95 11.14
C GLY A 210 1.31 -7.83 12.28
N LYS A 211 2.51 -7.51 12.78
CA LYS A 211 3.16 -8.24 13.89
C LYS A 211 2.42 -7.97 15.19
N PHE A 212 2.23 -9.01 15.99
CA PHE A 212 1.60 -8.92 17.30
C PHE A 212 2.21 -9.94 18.26
N TYR A 213 2.08 -9.70 19.56
CA TYR A 213 2.47 -10.67 20.57
C TYR A 213 1.33 -11.64 20.83
N SER A 214 1.60 -12.94 20.68
CA SER A 214 0.70 -14.03 21.04
C SER A 214 1.24 -14.77 22.26
N CYS A 215 0.36 -15.27 23.13
CA CYS A 215 0.77 -16.17 24.20
C CYS A 215 1.52 -17.40 23.65
N ALA A 216 2.63 -17.81 24.31
CA ALA A 216 3.39 -18.99 23.94
C ALA A 216 2.61 -20.30 24.16
N ARG A 217 1.59 -20.29 25.02
CA ARG A 217 0.70 -21.45 25.29
C ARG A 217 -0.48 -21.56 24.32
N PHE A 218 -0.46 -20.85 23.19
CA PHE A 218 -1.49 -21.03 22.16
C PHE A 218 -1.44 -22.48 21.63
N PRO A 219 -2.56 -23.22 21.50
CA PRO A 219 -3.97 -22.76 21.47
C PRO A 219 -4.71 -22.67 22.81
N GLU A 220 -4.11 -23.07 23.93
CA GLU A 220 -4.76 -23.12 25.24
C GLU A 220 -5.04 -21.73 25.82
N CYS A 221 -4.23 -20.73 25.45
CA CYS A 221 -4.42 -19.34 25.82
C CYS A 221 -4.46 -18.44 24.58
N THR A 222 -5.52 -17.66 24.45
CA THR A 222 -5.78 -16.74 23.32
C THR A 222 -5.36 -15.30 23.60
N GLY A 223 -4.64 -15.05 24.70
CA GLY A 223 -4.15 -13.72 25.04
C GLY A 223 -3.18 -13.17 23.99
N ALA A 224 -3.47 -11.97 23.50
CA ALA A 224 -2.69 -11.28 22.48
C ALA A 224 -2.53 -9.80 22.80
N ARG A 225 -1.40 -9.21 22.39
CA ARG A 225 -1.08 -7.79 22.54
C ARG A 225 -0.54 -7.22 21.24
N THR A 226 -0.76 -5.93 20.99
CA THR A 226 -0.06 -5.20 19.93
C THR A 226 1.40 -5.00 20.30
N LEU A 227 2.24 -4.61 19.33
CA LEU A 227 3.64 -4.23 19.60
C LEU A 227 3.75 -3.08 20.61
N GLU A 228 2.77 -2.19 20.63
CA GLU A 228 2.65 -1.07 21.59
C GLU A 228 2.18 -1.51 23.00
N GLY A 229 1.90 -2.81 23.20
CA GLY A 229 1.45 -3.34 24.48
C GLY A 229 -0.06 -3.22 24.75
N LYS A 230 -0.86 -2.72 23.80
CA LYS A 230 -2.33 -2.70 23.93
C LYS A 230 -2.88 -4.11 23.83
N GLU A 231 -3.82 -4.45 24.70
CA GLU A 231 -4.46 -5.76 24.69
C GLU A 231 -5.40 -5.89 23.50
N LEU A 232 -5.15 -6.90 22.67
CA LEU A 232 -6.06 -7.24 21.58
C LEU A 232 -7.25 -7.97 22.21
N GLN A 233 -8.38 -7.28 22.30
CA GLN A 233 -9.63 -7.90 22.72
C GLN A 233 -10.01 -8.92 21.64
N GLY A 234 -10.07 -10.20 22.03
CA GLY A 234 -10.56 -11.26 21.15
C GLY A 234 -12.03 -11.03 20.76
N PRO A 235 -12.58 -11.85 19.85
CA PRO A 235 -13.99 -11.76 19.46
C PRO A 235 -14.89 -11.77 20.70
N LYS A 236 -15.67 -10.70 20.91
CA LYS A 236 -16.60 -10.64 22.04
C LYS A 236 -17.72 -11.65 21.79
N ASP A 237 -17.85 -12.62 22.69
CA ASP A 237 -18.95 -13.58 22.63
C ASP A 237 -20.25 -12.87 23.03
N THR A 238 -21.26 -12.98 22.19
CA THR A 238 -22.60 -12.43 22.46
C THR A 238 -23.43 -13.38 23.33
N GLY A 239 -22.95 -14.60 23.59
CA GLY A 239 -23.66 -15.61 24.37
C GLY A 239 -24.80 -16.30 23.62
N GLU A 240 -25.13 -15.83 22.41
CA GLU A 240 -26.18 -16.41 21.57
C GLU A 240 -25.68 -17.61 20.77
N LEU A 241 -26.42 -18.71 20.79
CA LEU A 241 -26.13 -19.86 19.93
C LEU A 241 -26.46 -19.52 18.47
N CYS A 242 -25.56 -19.88 17.55
CA CYS A 242 -25.77 -19.64 16.14
C CYS A 242 -26.99 -20.45 15.62
N PRO A 243 -28.03 -19.78 15.07
CA PRO A 243 -29.28 -20.44 14.66
C PRO A 243 -29.08 -21.45 13.52
N LYS A 244 -28.03 -21.27 12.71
CA LYS A 244 -27.75 -22.17 11.59
C LYS A 244 -27.10 -23.49 12.00
N CYS A 245 -26.41 -23.52 13.15
CA CYS A 245 -25.52 -24.63 13.47
C CYS A 245 -25.67 -25.18 14.89
N GLY A 246 -26.40 -24.50 15.78
CA GLY A 246 -26.79 -24.95 17.12
C GLY A 246 -25.65 -25.25 18.11
N LYS A 247 -24.40 -25.32 17.67
CA LYS A 247 -23.24 -25.74 18.48
C LYS A 247 -22.10 -24.70 18.56
N GLY A 248 -22.29 -23.50 18.02
CA GLY A 248 -21.26 -22.46 18.08
C GLY A 248 -21.89 -21.13 18.42
N ASN A 249 -21.27 -20.38 19.33
CA ASN A 249 -21.78 -19.07 19.74
C ASN A 249 -21.57 -18.03 18.64
N LEU A 250 -22.36 -16.97 18.68
CA LEU A 250 -22.18 -15.78 17.87
C LEU A 250 -21.14 -14.87 18.52
N VAL A 251 -20.12 -14.51 17.75
CA VAL A 251 -19.02 -13.65 18.19
C VAL A 251 -18.97 -12.40 17.33
N THR A 252 -18.82 -11.24 17.96
CA THR A 252 -18.57 -9.99 17.27
C THR A 252 -17.11 -9.93 16.86
N ARG A 253 -16.87 -9.76 15.56
CA ARG A 253 -15.53 -9.68 14.96
C ARG A 253 -15.38 -8.40 14.17
N GLU A 254 -14.15 -7.94 14.06
CA GLU A 254 -13.81 -6.81 13.20
C GLU A 254 -13.49 -7.31 11.77
N GLY A 255 -14.17 -6.74 10.78
CA GLY A 255 -13.99 -7.03 9.36
C GLY A 255 -13.59 -5.79 8.55
N LYS A 256 -13.35 -5.98 7.25
CA LYS A 256 -12.99 -4.88 6.33
C LYS A 256 -14.04 -3.75 6.29
N PHE A 257 -15.30 -4.05 6.63
CA PHE A 257 -16.44 -3.14 6.54
C PHE A 257 -17.00 -2.70 7.90
N GLY A 258 -16.29 -3.00 8.99
CA GLY A 258 -16.73 -2.72 10.36
C GLY A 258 -16.93 -3.99 11.19
N MET A 259 -17.48 -3.81 12.40
CA MET A 259 -17.82 -4.91 13.30
C MET A 259 -19.02 -5.69 12.76
N PHE A 260 -18.93 -7.01 12.77
CA PHE A 260 -20.02 -7.90 12.38
C PHE A 260 -20.11 -9.10 13.32
N THR A 261 -21.33 -9.58 13.56
CA THR A 261 -21.57 -10.72 14.44
C THR A 261 -21.67 -12.00 13.61
N ALA A 262 -20.78 -12.95 13.83
CA ALA A 262 -20.70 -14.19 13.05
C ALA A 262 -20.51 -15.41 13.93
N CYS A 263 -20.81 -16.60 13.40
CA CYS A 263 -20.59 -17.84 14.13
C CYS A 263 -19.10 -18.03 14.50
N ALA A 264 -18.81 -18.45 15.73
CA ALA A 264 -17.46 -18.75 16.21
C ALA A 264 -16.72 -19.78 15.32
N ARG A 265 -17.47 -20.68 14.68
CA ARG A 265 -16.95 -21.71 13.76
C ARG A 265 -16.71 -21.21 12.33
N PHE A 266 -16.70 -19.90 12.08
CA PHE A 266 -16.28 -19.34 10.78
C PHE A 266 -14.82 -19.75 10.48
N PRO A 267 -14.47 -20.30 9.30
CA PRO A 267 -15.22 -20.31 8.04
C PRO A 267 -16.14 -21.53 7.81
N LYS A 268 -16.13 -22.55 8.69
CA LYS A 268 -16.94 -23.78 8.54
C LYS A 268 -18.45 -23.48 8.62
N CYS A 269 -18.85 -22.51 9.43
CA CYS A 269 -20.22 -21.97 9.46
C CYS A 269 -20.20 -20.51 9.02
N LYS A 270 -20.68 -20.22 7.81
CA LYS A 270 -20.73 -18.86 7.21
C LYS A 270 -21.93 -18.02 7.67
N PHE A 271 -22.50 -18.30 8.85
CA PHE A 271 -23.62 -17.52 9.38
C PHE A 271 -23.11 -16.19 9.93
N VAL A 272 -23.74 -15.10 9.49
CA VAL A 272 -23.54 -13.73 9.96
C VAL A 272 -24.91 -13.21 10.39
N LYS A 273 -25.03 -12.78 11.64
CA LYS A 273 -26.23 -12.11 12.15
C LYS A 273 -26.30 -10.76 11.47
N LYS A 274 -27.40 -10.50 10.77
CA LYS A 274 -27.68 -9.19 10.21
C LYS A 274 -28.34 -8.36 11.30
N ASP A 275 -27.78 -7.18 11.58
CA ASP A 275 -28.38 -6.29 12.56
C ASP A 275 -29.59 -5.58 11.93
N GLU A 276 -30.78 -5.79 12.49
CA GLU A 276 -32.05 -5.26 11.96
C GLU A 276 -32.07 -3.72 11.92
N GLU A 277 -31.35 -3.04 12.82
CA GLU A 277 -31.20 -1.59 12.81
C GLU A 277 -30.37 -1.09 11.62
N GLN A 278 -29.30 -1.80 11.24
CA GLN A 278 -28.51 -1.47 10.05
C GLN A 278 -29.27 -1.79 8.75
N GLU A 279 -30.10 -2.84 8.71
CA GLU A 279 -30.97 -3.10 7.55
C GLU A 279 -32.05 -2.02 7.39
N LYS A 280 -32.59 -1.47 8.49
CA LYS A 280 -33.52 -0.34 8.44
C LYS A 280 -32.86 0.95 7.97
N GLN A 281 -31.65 1.27 8.46
CA GLN A 281 -30.92 2.48 8.04
C GLN A 281 -30.49 2.44 6.57
N ASN A 282 -30.15 1.26 6.05
CA ASN A 282 -29.70 1.09 4.66
C ASN A 282 -30.86 0.84 3.68
N SER A 283 -32.10 0.73 4.13
CA SER A 283 -33.26 0.54 3.26
C SER A 283 -33.65 1.88 2.63
N THR A 284 -33.74 1.92 1.29
CA THR A 284 -34.19 3.13 0.60
C THR A 284 -35.71 3.29 0.59
N GLY A 285 -36.46 2.33 1.16
CA GLY A 285 -37.93 2.31 1.14
C GLY A 285 -38.55 2.03 -0.24
N VAL A 286 -37.74 1.90 -1.29
CA VAL A 286 -38.21 1.69 -2.66
C VAL A 286 -38.32 0.19 -2.97
N GLU A 287 -39.49 -0.23 -3.43
CA GLU A 287 -39.75 -1.63 -3.84
C GLU A 287 -38.94 -2.03 -5.07
N CYS A 288 -38.46 -3.27 -5.08
CA CYS A 288 -37.72 -3.84 -6.19
C CYS A 288 -38.65 -4.05 -7.41
N PRO A 289 -38.33 -3.47 -8.57
CA PRO A 289 -39.21 -3.54 -9.75
C PRO A 289 -39.29 -4.95 -10.36
N VAL A 290 -38.29 -5.80 -10.10
CA VAL A 290 -38.21 -7.16 -10.66
C VAL A 290 -38.98 -8.16 -9.81
N CYS A 291 -38.77 -8.16 -8.49
CA CYS A 291 -39.38 -9.18 -7.62
C CYS A 291 -40.64 -8.72 -6.89
N LYS A 292 -40.90 -7.40 -6.79
CA LYS A 292 -42.03 -6.78 -6.08
C LYS A 292 -42.24 -7.24 -4.63
N LYS A 293 -41.29 -7.99 -4.06
CA LYS A 293 -41.36 -8.61 -2.73
C LYS A 293 -40.23 -8.13 -1.80
N GLY A 294 -39.26 -7.41 -2.35
CA GLY A 294 -38.11 -6.90 -1.61
C GLY A 294 -37.91 -5.41 -1.83
N PHE A 295 -37.11 -4.77 -0.98
CA PHE A 295 -36.75 -3.36 -1.07
C PHE A 295 -35.31 -3.21 -1.57
N LEU A 296 -35.01 -2.06 -2.16
CA LEU A 296 -33.63 -1.70 -2.49
C LEU A 296 -32.89 -1.29 -1.22
N THR A 297 -31.74 -1.93 -1.00
CA THR A 297 -30.86 -1.68 0.16
C THR A 297 -29.52 -1.17 -0.32
N GLU A 298 -28.99 -0.14 0.35
CA GLU A 298 -27.65 0.40 0.14
C GLU A 298 -26.60 -0.64 0.52
N ARG A 299 -25.62 -0.86 -0.36
CA ARG A 299 -24.49 -1.76 -0.18
C ARG A 299 -23.22 -1.12 -0.70
N ARG A 300 -22.07 -1.53 -0.14
CA ARG A 300 -20.74 -1.11 -0.59
C ARG A 300 -20.03 -2.24 -1.32
N GLY A 301 -19.55 -1.97 -2.54
CA GLY A 301 -18.80 -2.90 -3.37
C GLY A 301 -17.39 -2.40 -3.68
N ARG A 302 -16.65 -3.12 -4.54
CA ARG A 302 -15.31 -2.72 -5.00
C ARG A 302 -15.33 -1.37 -5.75
N PHE A 303 -16.43 -1.06 -6.43
CA PHE A 303 -16.60 0.11 -7.30
C PHE A 303 -17.40 1.24 -6.65
N GLY A 304 -17.54 1.23 -5.31
CA GLY A 304 -18.31 2.23 -4.57
C GLY A 304 -19.67 1.72 -4.07
N LEU A 305 -20.54 2.66 -3.73
CA LEU A 305 -21.90 2.41 -3.27
C LEU A 305 -22.79 1.90 -4.40
N PHE A 306 -23.66 0.96 -4.10
CA PHE A 306 -24.68 0.45 -5.02
C PHE A 306 -25.92 0.02 -4.23
N TYR A 307 -27.07 -0.05 -4.89
CA TYR A 307 -28.33 -0.42 -4.26
C TYR A 307 -28.80 -1.73 -4.86
N SER A 308 -29.12 -2.72 -4.03
CA SER A 308 -29.54 -4.05 -4.50
C SER A 308 -30.74 -4.57 -3.73
N CYS A 309 -31.49 -5.46 -4.37
CA CYS A 309 -32.66 -6.07 -3.77
C CYS A 309 -32.32 -6.80 -2.46
N SER A 310 -33.11 -6.57 -1.41
CA SER A 310 -32.99 -7.23 -0.11
C SER A 310 -33.05 -8.76 -0.22
N ASN A 311 -33.85 -9.26 -1.17
CA ASN A 311 -34.04 -10.68 -1.45
C ASN A 311 -32.92 -11.35 -2.28
N TYR A 312 -31.70 -10.82 -2.25
CA TYR A 312 -30.51 -11.48 -2.80
C TYR A 312 -30.14 -12.69 -1.91
N PRO A 313 -29.89 -13.90 -2.46
CA PRO A 313 -29.45 -14.19 -3.84
C PRO A 313 -30.54 -14.43 -4.89
N ASP A 314 -31.80 -14.57 -4.48
CA ASP A 314 -32.90 -14.98 -5.36
C ASP A 314 -33.27 -13.88 -6.36
N CYS A 315 -33.12 -12.60 -5.97
CA CYS A 315 -33.22 -11.46 -6.88
C CYS A 315 -31.86 -10.73 -6.99
N LYS A 316 -31.30 -10.70 -8.21
CA LYS A 316 -30.00 -10.07 -8.52
C LYS A 316 -30.09 -8.64 -9.05
N PHE A 317 -31.26 -8.00 -8.91
CA PHE A 317 -31.44 -6.62 -9.36
C PHE A 317 -30.59 -5.66 -8.53
N ALA A 318 -29.81 -4.82 -9.21
CA ALA A 318 -28.94 -3.83 -8.59
C ALA A 318 -28.78 -2.58 -9.47
N ILE A 319 -28.70 -1.42 -8.85
CA ILE A 319 -28.50 -0.09 -9.47
C ILE A 319 -27.32 0.63 -8.82
N LYS A 320 -26.69 1.56 -9.55
CA LYS A 320 -25.45 2.23 -9.11
C LYS A 320 -25.69 3.47 -8.25
N ALA A 321 -26.88 4.07 -8.32
CA ALA A 321 -27.21 5.31 -7.63
C ALA A 321 -28.51 5.15 -6.85
N LYS A 322 -28.80 6.11 -5.97
CA LYS A 322 -29.95 6.05 -5.08
C LYS A 322 -31.23 6.04 -5.90
N PRO A 323 -32.16 5.09 -5.65
CA PRO A 323 -33.45 5.09 -6.33
C PRO A 323 -34.29 6.27 -5.85
N THR A 324 -34.91 7.00 -6.78
CA THR A 324 -35.85 8.09 -6.45
C THR A 324 -37.24 7.55 -6.10
N GLY A 325 -37.55 6.33 -6.53
CA GLY A 325 -38.87 5.69 -6.32
C GLY A 325 -39.82 5.88 -7.51
N GLU A 326 -39.50 6.79 -8.42
CA GLU A 326 -40.28 7.04 -9.63
C GLU A 326 -39.93 6.04 -10.74
N LYS A 327 -40.85 5.85 -11.69
CA LYS A 327 -40.65 5.02 -12.88
C LYS A 327 -40.52 5.91 -14.10
N CYS A 328 -39.58 5.57 -14.98
CA CYS A 328 -39.37 6.25 -16.25
C CYS A 328 -40.61 6.15 -17.13
N GLU A 329 -41.12 7.27 -17.62
CA GLU A 329 -42.30 7.33 -18.51
C GLU A 329 -42.08 6.62 -19.86
N LEU A 330 -40.82 6.50 -20.31
CA LEU A 330 -40.49 5.90 -21.61
C LEU A 330 -40.35 4.37 -21.59
N CYS A 331 -39.85 3.80 -20.48
CA CYS A 331 -39.54 2.37 -20.43
C CYS A 331 -40.05 1.65 -19.17
N GLY A 332 -40.71 2.36 -18.25
CA GLY A 332 -41.23 1.81 -17.00
C GLY A 332 -40.19 1.33 -15.99
N SER A 333 -38.89 1.51 -16.30
CA SER A 333 -37.78 1.16 -15.40
C SER A 333 -37.61 2.20 -14.29
N LEU A 334 -36.97 1.82 -13.19
CA LEU A 334 -36.83 2.68 -12.02
C LEU A 334 -35.91 3.88 -12.31
N MET A 335 -36.26 5.05 -11.79
CA MET A 335 -35.41 6.24 -11.84
C MET A 335 -34.40 6.24 -10.69
N MET A 336 -33.21 6.77 -10.94
CA MET A 336 -32.13 6.89 -9.96
C MET A 336 -31.49 8.28 -10.04
N GLU A 337 -30.91 8.73 -8.93
CA GLU A 337 -30.16 9.99 -8.88
C GLU A 337 -29.02 9.99 -9.91
N GLY A 338 -28.91 11.10 -10.65
CA GLY A 338 -27.94 11.29 -11.70
C GLY A 338 -26.77 12.18 -11.28
N THR A 339 -26.29 13.01 -12.20
CA THR A 339 -25.17 13.95 -11.99
C THR A 339 -25.70 15.37 -11.76
N LYS A 340 -24.83 16.33 -11.43
CA LYS A 340 -25.25 17.74 -11.24
C LYS A 340 -26.00 18.34 -12.45
N THR A 341 -25.74 17.84 -13.66
CA THR A 341 -26.38 18.30 -14.90
C THR A 341 -27.67 17.55 -15.22
N ILE A 342 -27.83 16.32 -14.72
CA ILE A 342 -28.99 15.47 -14.96
C ILE A 342 -29.40 14.92 -13.59
N PRO A 343 -30.31 15.60 -12.86
CA PRO A 343 -30.64 15.25 -11.48
C PRO A 343 -31.18 13.82 -11.33
N GLU A 344 -31.91 13.34 -12.34
CA GLU A 344 -32.52 12.02 -12.37
C GLU A 344 -32.29 11.34 -13.71
N ARG A 345 -31.99 10.04 -13.67
CA ARG A 345 -31.75 9.23 -14.86
C ARG A 345 -32.36 7.84 -14.72
N CYS A 346 -32.73 7.24 -15.83
CA CYS A 346 -33.30 5.90 -15.86
C CYS A 346 -32.25 4.85 -15.43
N SER A 347 -32.66 3.81 -14.70
CA SER A 347 -31.78 2.70 -14.30
C SER A 347 -31.35 1.81 -15.48
N ASP A 348 -32.16 1.74 -16.54
CA ASP A 348 -31.88 0.93 -17.71
C ASP A 348 -30.95 1.66 -18.67
N LYS A 349 -29.79 1.06 -18.96
CA LYS A 349 -28.75 1.63 -19.85
C LYS A 349 -29.22 1.83 -21.28
N ASN A 350 -30.23 1.07 -21.72
CA ASN A 350 -30.74 1.13 -23.09
C ASN A 350 -31.81 2.21 -23.27
N CYS A 351 -32.26 2.84 -22.18
CA CYS A 351 -33.25 3.90 -22.24
C CYS A 351 -32.58 5.23 -22.63
N PRO A 352 -33.16 6.03 -23.55
CA PRO A 352 -32.67 7.37 -23.86
C PRO A 352 -32.54 8.26 -22.61
N ASN A 353 -33.41 8.05 -21.62
CA ASN A 353 -33.42 8.78 -20.36
C ASN A 353 -32.34 8.30 -19.35
N HIS A 354 -31.49 7.34 -19.72
CA HIS A 354 -30.32 6.94 -18.91
C HIS A 354 -29.19 7.96 -18.97
N ASN A 355 -29.05 8.57 -20.14
CA ASN A 355 -28.09 9.61 -20.42
C ASN A 355 -28.72 10.55 -21.46
N PRO A 356 -29.72 11.34 -21.04
CA PRO A 356 -30.32 12.35 -21.90
C PRO A 356 -29.22 13.36 -22.25
N HIS A 357 -28.68 13.21 -23.46
CA HIS A 357 -27.72 14.14 -24.04
C HIS A 357 -28.43 15.32 -24.68
#